data_AF-A0AAJ1LZ69-F1
#
_entry.id   AF-A0AAJ1LZ69-F1
#
_cell.length_a   1.000
_cell.length_b   1.000
_cell.length_c   1.000
_cell.angle_alpha   90.00
_cell.angle_beta   90.00
_cell.angle_gamma   90.00
#
_symmetry.space_group_name_H-M   'P 1'
#
loop_
_entity.id
_entity.type
_entity.pdbx_description
1 polymer ?
#
loop_
_entity_poly.entity_id
_entity_poly.type
_entity_poly.pdbx_seq_one_letter_code
_entity_poly.pdbx_strand_id
1 'polypeptide(L)'
;MSDQQPTSKSVPARLRGAVGSLRRSAARRPVPWIAGGLVGVLLLGSGASVAVAAATMPSRPSAATRSAAATTAPSDTPRSSATPSATPTDESRSVPDDAAGPSALRTCTIDAAASAAGLGSFEGFVMDAESGETLFSRNGEEAAQTGSVMKTLTSATALAVLGGDHRIPTTVTKEADGTVALVGHGDATLSAGNGTVYPGAPTLAQLAQQVKAALGDAPVTTIVADDSYWDDADAWDPTWPESERTIGYQPRVTALMVDGDRANPAAATSPRSTDPVGRAGAAFRTALANAGVAGAGNAQVVQRATTSTDQIASVSSQPVSTLIGQMIPNSDNTLAEMLARVSSKESGAGGSAASLTGVYQEALAGYGVDPAGITIEDGSGESAANAVSPSFVAHLMVAVAAGDKGLGVLSGALPVAGVSGTLSSRFTGENAVARGKVHAKTGWIDSANTLGGYIDAADGRRLTFAFYAIGSPRAAALPALDAVTAATYRCGGSLTSS
;
A
#
# COMPACT_ATOMS: atom_id res chain seq x y z
N MET A 1 35.29 -32.37 -60.42
CA MET A 1 34.31 -31.32 -60.78
C MET A 1 34.16 -30.41 -59.57
N SER A 2 34.57 -29.15 -59.76
CA SER A 2 34.28 -27.92 -59.00
C SER A 2 34.44 -27.82 -57.47
N ASP A 3 35.52 -27.09 -57.12
CA ASP A 3 35.54 -25.77 -56.45
C ASP A 3 35.36 -25.59 -54.93
N GLN A 4 36.53 -25.39 -54.30
CA GLN A 4 37.02 -24.21 -53.56
C GLN A 4 36.33 -23.70 -52.28
N GLN A 5 37.06 -23.84 -51.18
CA GLN A 5 37.15 -22.89 -50.04
C GLN A 5 37.91 -21.60 -50.42
N PRO A 6 37.71 -20.52 -49.64
CA PRO A 6 38.82 -19.65 -49.25
C PRO A 6 38.83 -19.36 -47.73
N THR A 7 39.87 -19.76 -46.99
CA THR A 7 41.10 -19.01 -46.59
C THR A 7 40.94 -17.95 -45.49
N SER A 8 41.54 -18.26 -44.33
CA SER A 8 42.02 -17.34 -43.31
C SER A 8 43.25 -16.54 -43.77
N LYS A 9 43.36 -15.27 -43.38
CA LYS A 9 44.64 -14.52 -43.41
C LYS A 9 44.94 -13.89 -42.05
N SER A 10 46.12 -14.24 -41.54
CA SER A 10 46.88 -13.68 -40.43
C SER A 10 47.72 -12.47 -40.86
N VAL A 11 48.11 -11.60 -39.90
CA VAL A 11 49.49 -11.28 -39.41
C VAL A 11 49.50 -9.89 -38.67
N PRO A 12 50.59 -9.41 -38.03
CA PRO A 12 51.23 -9.88 -36.80
C PRO A 12 51.55 -8.72 -35.82
N ALA A 13 52.55 -8.91 -34.94
CA ALA A 13 52.71 -8.26 -33.64
C ALA A 13 53.89 -7.28 -33.48
N ARG A 14 53.82 -6.54 -32.34
CA ARG A 14 54.87 -5.98 -31.46
C ARG A 14 55.49 -4.60 -31.75
N LEU A 15 55.53 -3.77 -30.70
CA LEU A 15 56.75 -3.21 -30.10
C LEU A 15 56.51 -2.69 -28.65
N ARG A 16 57.60 -2.62 -27.88
CA ARG A 16 57.74 -2.63 -26.41
C ARG A 16 57.90 -1.24 -25.76
N GLY A 17 57.64 -1.18 -24.44
CA GLY A 17 58.32 -0.33 -23.44
C GLY A 17 57.62 0.99 -23.11
N ALA A 18 57.63 1.56 -21.89
CA ALA A 18 58.29 1.24 -20.63
C ALA A 18 57.63 2.04 -19.48
N VAL A 19 57.62 1.44 -18.28
CA VAL A 19 57.86 2.01 -16.93
C VAL A 19 57.23 3.36 -16.54
N GLY A 20 56.43 3.34 -15.46
CA GLY A 20 56.05 4.54 -14.70
C GLY A 20 55.22 4.22 -13.45
N SER A 21 55.91 3.90 -12.36
CA SER A 21 55.36 3.73 -11.01
C SER A 21 54.67 5.00 -10.48
N LEU A 22 53.49 4.88 -9.87
CA LEU A 22 53.02 5.81 -8.84
C LEU A 22 52.06 5.07 -7.88
N ARG A 23 52.63 4.61 -6.76
CA ARG A 23 51.88 4.34 -5.52
C ARG A 23 51.29 5.66 -5.03
N ARG A 24 49.97 5.73 -4.82
CA ARG A 24 49.37 6.62 -3.83
C ARG A 24 48.38 5.84 -2.98
N SER A 25 48.85 5.56 -1.77
CA SER A 25 48.08 5.27 -0.58
C SER A 25 47.03 6.37 -0.33
N ALA A 26 45.76 5.99 -0.29
CA ALA A 26 44.72 6.79 0.37
C ALA A 26 44.14 5.94 1.51
N ALA A 27 44.47 6.37 2.72
CA ALA A 27 44.07 5.76 3.98
C ALA A 27 42.54 5.77 4.12
N ARG A 28 41.98 4.60 4.44
CA ARG A 28 40.60 4.45 4.90
C ARG A 28 40.51 5.07 6.30
N ARG A 29 39.76 6.16 6.44
CA ARG A 29 39.32 6.67 7.75
C ARG A 29 38.04 5.91 8.16
N PRO A 30 37.96 5.33 9.36
CA PRO A 30 36.71 4.79 9.86
C PRO A 30 35.82 5.95 10.35
N VAL A 31 34.57 5.99 9.88
CA VAL A 31 33.52 6.85 10.45
C VAL A 31 32.88 6.06 11.59
N PRO A 32 32.91 6.54 12.84
CA PRO A 32 32.29 5.84 13.96
C PRO A 32 30.77 6.00 13.88
N TRP A 33 30.07 4.87 13.91
CA TRP A 33 28.63 4.81 14.13
C TRP A 33 28.35 5.13 15.59
N ILE A 34 27.62 6.22 15.84
CA ILE A 34 27.11 6.55 17.18
C ILE A 34 25.81 5.78 17.37
N ALA A 35 25.85 4.82 18.30
CA ALA A 35 24.68 4.15 18.86
C ALA A 35 23.94 5.14 19.79
N GLY A 36 22.68 5.46 19.46
CA GLY A 36 21.76 6.20 20.33
C GLY A 36 20.74 5.24 20.92
N GLY A 37 20.72 5.14 22.25
CA GLY A 37 20.04 4.10 23.01
C GLY A 37 18.53 4.22 23.16
N LEU A 38 17.93 3.07 23.46
CA LEU A 38 16.59 2.90 24.01
C LEU A 38 16.50 3.55 25.40
N VAL A 39 15.47 4.36 25.63
CA VAL A 39 14.97 4.69 26.96
C VAL A 39 13.69 3.88 27.18
N GLY A 40 13.72 3.03 28.19
CA GLY A 40 12.55 2.29 28.67
C GLY A 40 11.62 3.17 29.49
N VAL A 41 10.33 2.85 29.46
CA VAL A 41 9.35 3.34 30.44
C VAL A 41 8.78 2.12 31.16
N LEU A 42 8.94 2.18 32.48
CA LEU A 42 8.47 1.21 33.45
C LEU A 42 6.95 1.20 33.59
N LEU A 43 6.45 -0.01 33.85
CA LEU A 43 5.18 -0.37 34.45
C LEU A 43 4.98 0.25 35.85
N LEU A 44 3.75 0.68 36.14
CA LEU A 44 3.13 0.54 37.46
C LEU A 44 1.64 0.24 37.28
N GLY A 45 1.17 -0.78 37.98
CA GLY A 45 -0.18 -1.33 37.87
C GLY A 45 -1.11 -1.00 39.04
N SER A 46 -2.32 -1.54 38.93
CA SER A 46 -3.27 -1.99 39.96
C SER A 46 -4.59 -2.24 39.20
N GLY A 47 -5.29 -3.37 39.23
CA GLY A 47 -5.35 -4.43 40.23
C GLY A 47 -6.58 -4.23 41.11
N ALA A 48 -7.76 -4.71 40.66
CA ALA A 48 -8.82 -5.30 41.50
C ALA A 48 -10.02 -5.75 40.65
N SER A 49 -10.68 -6.79 41.14
CA SER A 49 -11.46 -7.77 40.38
C SER A 49 -12.94 -7.78 40.78
N VAL A 50 -13.72 -8.58 40.02
CA VAL A 50 -14.96 -9.29 40.38
C VAL A 50 -16.28 -8.50 40.29
N ALA A 51 -17.19 -8.89 39.38
CA ALA A 51 -18.34 -9.75 39.70
C ALA A 51 -19.44 -9.70 38.62
N VAL A 52 -19.94 -10.89 38.29
CA VAL A 52 -21.03 -11.25 37.39
C VAL A 52 -22.39 -10.81 37.96
N ALA A 53 -23.32 -10.34 37.11
CA ALA A 53 -24.75 -10.62 37.24
C ALA A 53 -25.50 -10.32 35.94
N ALA A 54 -25.95 -11.38 35.27
CA ALA A 54 -27.00 -11.34 34.25
C ALA A 54 -28.37 -11.32 34.93
N ALA A 55 -29.31 -10.51 34.44
CA ALA A 55 -30.74 -10.80 34.57
C ALA A 55 -31.58 -9.97 33.57
N THR A 56 -32.14 -10.74 32.65
CA THR A 56 -33.28 -10.53 31.75
C THR A 56 -34.39 -9.59 32.26
N MET A 57 -34.85 -8.69 31.38
CA MET A 57 -36.12 -7.95 31.50
C MET A 57 -37.29 -8.80 31.00
N PRO A 58 -38.48 -8.74 31.65
CA PRO A 58 -39.73 -9.17 31.04
C PRO A 58 -40.70 -8.01 30.75
N SER A 59 -41.47 -8.27 29.70
CA SER A 59 -42.51 -7.51 29.03
C SER A 59 -43.76 -7.24 29.89
N ARG A 60 -44.40 -6.10 29.65
CA ARG A 60 -45.85 -5.84 29.84
C ARG A 60 -46.65 -6.54 28.71
N PRO A 61 -47.99 -6.73 28.75
CA PRO A 61 -49.01 -5.89 29.41
C PRO A 61 -50.19 -6.64 30.08
N SER A 62 -51.12 -5.91 30.70
CA SER A 62 -52.47 -6.42 30.98
C SER A 62 -53.52 -5.32 30.82
N ALA A 63 -54.65 -5.70 30.24
CA ALA A 63 -55.82 -4.89 29.94
C ALA A 63 -56.89 -5.03 31.03
N ALA A 64 -57.85 -4.08 31.08
CA ALA A 64 -59.27 -4.31 30.81
C ALA A 64 -60.27 -3.45 31.64
N THR A 65 -61.08 -2.68 30.90
CA THR A 65 -62.56 -2.52 30.92
C THR A 65 -63.39 -1.77 31.99
N ARG A 66 -64.23 -0.88 31.43
CA ARG A 66 -65.70 -0.63 31.54
C ARG A 66 -66.26 0.17 32.74
N SER A 67 -67.08 1.19 32.45
CA SER A 67 -68.55 1.04 32.27
C SER A 67 -69.22 2.35 31.78
N ALA A 68 -70.41 2.22 31.21
CA ALA A 68 -71.20 3.21 30.46
C ALA A 68 -72.43 3.71 31.23
N ALA A 69 -73.04 4.81 30.77
CA ALA A 69 -74.48 5.06 30.90
C ALA A 69 -74.97 6.01 29.78
N ALA A 70 -76.11 5.66 29.19
CA ALA A 70 -76.80 6.32 28.07
C ALA A 70 -77.94 7.24 28.56
N THR A 71 -78.52 8.07 27.68
CA THR A 71 -79.98 8.17 27.40
C THR A 71 -80.38 9.37 26.49
N THR A 72 -80.97 9.02 25.33
CA THR A 72 -82.02 9.65 24.47
C THR A 72 -81.96 11.09 23.90
N ALA A 73 -82.26 11.16 22.60
CA ALA A 73 -82.63 12.33 21.77
C ALA A 73 -84.12 12.75 21.95
N PRO A 74 -84.57 13.90 21.39
CA PRO A 74 -85.02 13.90 20.00
C PRO A 74 -84.67 15.17 19.17
N SER A 75 -84.83 15.00 17.87
CA SER A 75 -84.65 15.96 16.76
C SER A 75 -85.51 17.22 16.83
N ASP A 76 -84.96 18.32 16.33
CA ASP A 76 -85.63 19.22 15.37
C ASP A 76 -84.60 20.17 14.71
N THR A 77 -84.56 20.17 13.38
CA THR A 77 -83.91 21.20 12.54
C THR A 77 -85.03 22.04 11.93
N PRO A 78 -84.91 23.39 11.81
CA PRO A 78 -84.10 23.91 10.70
C PRO A 78 -83.50 25.35 10.84
N ARG A 79 -82.59 25.59 9.88
CA ARG A 79 -82.39 26.85 9.13
C ARG A 79 -81.32 27.85 9.60
N SER A 80 -80.13 27.67 9.00
CA SER A 80 -79.25 28.64 8.34
C SER A 80 -79.20 30.09 8.87
N SER A 81 -78.03 30.47 9.40
CA SER A 81 -77.49 31.82 9.33
C SER A 81 -75.99 31.74 9.02
N ALA A 82 -75.55 32.55 8.06
CA ALA A 82 -74.23 32.47 7.44
C ALA A 82 -73.10 32.74 8.44
N THR A 83 -72.16 31.80 8.54
CA THR A 83 -70.87 32.00 9.23
C THR A 83 -69.83 32.43 8.18
N PRO A 84 -69.04 33.50 8.43
CA PRO A 84 -68.08 33.99 7.45
C PRO A 84 -67.00 32.95 7.14
N SER A 85 -66.65 32.87 5.86
CA SER A 85 -65.60 32.00 5.30
C SER A 85 -64.26 32.27 5.97
N ALA A 86 -63.58 31.21 6.42
CA ALA A 86 -62.21 31.30 6.90
C ALA A 86 -61.29 31.81 5.79
N THR A 87 -60.52 32.86 6.10
CA THR A 87 -59.40 33.35 5.31
C THR A 87 -58.32 32.25 5.24
N PRO A 88 -57.73 31.96 4.06
CA PRO A 88 -56.65 30.99 3.97
C PRO A 88 -55.47 31.49 4.82
N THR A 89 -55.01 30.63 5.73
CA THR A 89 -53.82 30.88 6.54
C THR A 89 -52.61 30.88 5.61
N ASP A 90 -51.92 32.02 5.56
CA ASP A 90 -50.69 32.24 4.81
C ASP A 90 -49.69 31.11 5.10
N GLU A 91 -49.18 30.45 4.06
CA GLU A 91 -48.12 29.46 4.21
C GLU A 91 -46.93 30.13 4.90
N SER A 92 -46.45 29.53 6.00
CA SER A 92 -45.27 30.00 6.71
C SER A 92 -44.09 30.07 5.73
N ARG A 93 -43.71 31.29 5.34
CA ARG A 93 -42.52 31.56 4.54
C ARG A 93 -41.31 30.90 5.20
N SER A 94 -40.60 30.05 4.46
CA SER A 94 -39.34 29.48 4.93
C SER A 94 -38.37 30.62 5.29
N VAL A 95 -37.86 30.58 6.52
CA VAL A 95 -36.73 31.41 6.92
C VAL A 95 -35.52 30.85 6.15
N PRO A 96 -34.77 31.68 5.40
CA PRO A 96 -33.52 31.22 4.79
C PRO A 96 -32.61 30.64 5.88
N ASP A 97 -31.90 29.55 5.58
CA ASP A 97 -30.84 29.05 6.44
C ASP A 97 -29.88 30.20 6.81
N ASP A 98 -29.34 30.17 8.03
CA ASP A 98 -28.36 31.14 8.52
C ASP A 98 -27.34 31.43 7.42
N ALA A 99 -27.25 32.69 7.00
CA ALA A 99 -26.27 33.10 5.99
C ALA A 99 -24.88 32.64 6.46
N ALA A 100 -24.19 31.86 5.63
CA ALA A 100 -22.82 31.44 5.91
C ALA A 100 -22.03 32.67 6.36
N GLY A 101 -21.42 32.58 7.56
CA GLY A 101 -20.63 33.66 8.12
C GLY A 101 -19.55 34.11 7.12
N PRO A 102 -19.02 35.34 7.24
CA PRO A 102 -18.05 35.86 6.27
C PRO A 102 -16.84 34.93 6.17
N SER A 103 -16.69 34.26 5.02
CA SER A 103 -15.49 33.49 4.70
C SER A 103 -14.30 34.45 4.58
N ALA A 104 -13.20 34.14 5.25
CA ALA A 104 -11.97 34.91 5.11
C ALA A 104 -11.54 34.92 3.63
N LEU A 105 -11.21 36.10 3.10
CA LEU A 105 -10.71 36.21 1.73
C LEU A 105 -9.37 35.47 1.64
N ARG A 106 -9.32 34.46 0.78
CA ARG A 106 -8.10 33.70 0.45
C ARG A 106 -7.26 34.53 -0.54
N THR A 107 -6.04 34.91 -0.17
CA THR A 107 -5.21 35.85 -0.94
C THR A 107 -3.87 35.26 -1.39
N CYS A 108 -3.54 34.02 -1.01
CA CYS A 108 -2.29 33.36 -1.37
C CYS A 108 -2.49 32.46 -2.60
N THR A 109 -1.58 32.53 -3.56
CA THR A 109 -1.60 31.66 -4.76
C THR A 109 -0.29 30.91 -4.89
N ILE A 110 -0.37 29.68 -5.39
CA ILE A 110 0.78 28.84 -5.75
C ILE A 110 1.01 28.80 -7.26
N ASP A 111 0.31 29.61 -8.06
CA ASP A 111 0.32 29.51 -9.52
C ASP A 111 1.70 29.58 -10.15
N ALA A 112 2.57 30.47 -9.66
CA ALA A 112 3.93 30.57 -10.16
C ALA A 112 4.71 29.26 -9.95
N ALA A 113 4.51 28.59 -8.81
CA ALA A 113 5.13 27.30 -8.51
C ALA A 113 4.47 26.15 -9.30
N ALA A 114 3.14 26.16 -9.40
CA ALA A 114 2.34 25.19 -10.16
C ALA A 114 2.55 25.29 -11.69
N SER A 115 3.07 26.42 -12.18
CA SER A 115 3.43 26.65 -13.59
C SER A 115 4.92 26.51 -13.85
N ALA A 116 5.71 25.99 -12.89
CA ALA A 116 7.13 25.77 -13.10
C ALA A 116 7.36 24.77 -14.23
N ALA A 117 8.26 25.09 -15.17
CA ALA A 117 8.55 24.24 -16.33
C ALA A 117 8.96 22.80 -15.95
N GLY A 118 9.57 22.62 -14.78
CA GLY A 118 9.92 21.31 -14.25
C GLY A 118 8.74 20.41 -13.92
N LEU A 119 7.50 20.91 -13.89
CA LEU A 119 6.30 20.10 -13.66
C LEU A 119 5.73 19.46 -14.94
N GLY A 120 6.18 19.86 -16.14
CA GLY A 120 5.62 19.33 -17.39
C GLY A 120 4.11 19.64 -17.50
N SER A 121 3.31 18.63 -17.82
CA SER A 121 1.85 18.73 -17.69
C SER A 121 1.48 18.53 -16.23
N PHE A 122 1.24 19.64 -15.53
CA PHE A 122 0.94 19.61 -14.09
C PHE A 122 -0.53 19.35 -13.83
N GLU A 123 -0.78 18.39 -12.93
CA GLU A 123 -2.10 18.10 -12.37
C GLU A 123 -1.98 18.18 -10.85
N GLY A 124 -2.90 18.87 -10.19
CA GLY A 124 -2.76 19.13 -8.76
C GLY A 124 -4.07 19.47 -8.07
N PHE A 125 -4.20 18.98 -6.83
CA PHE A 125 -5.35 19.23 -5.98
C PHE A 125 -4.91 19.45 -4.53
N VAL A 126 -5.53 20.41 -3.86
CA VAL A 126 -5.33 20.71 -2.43
C VAL A 126 -6.68 21.00 -1.78
N MET A 127 -6.91 20.42 -0.60
CA MET A 127 -8.12 20.61 0.18
C MET A 127 -7.78 20.78 1.66
N ASP A 128 -8.62 21.55 2.37
CA ASP A 128 -8.59 21.63 3.83
C ASP A 128 -9.18 20.34 4.41
N ALA A 129 -8.41 19.64 5.25
CA ALA A 129 -8.79 18.33 5.77
C ALA A 129 -9.95 18.39 6.79
N GLU A 130 -10.18 19.53 7.43
CA GLU A 130 -11.23 19.70 8.43
C GLU A 130 -12.54 20.15 7.81
N SER A 131 -12.51 21.17 6.94
CA SER A 131 -13.73 21.69 6.32
C SER A 131 -14.15 20.96 5.05
N GLY A 132 -13.24 20.21 4.41
CA GLY A 132 -13.46 19.62 3.09
C GLY A 132 -13.47 20.66 1.96
N GLU A 133 -13.03 21.90 2.23
CA GLU A 133 -13.00 22.97 1.23
C GLU A 133 -11.84 22.76 0.24
N THR A 134 -12.16 22.68 -1.05
CA THR A 134 -11.15 22.73 -2.11
C THR A 134 -10.46 24.09 -2.14
N LEU A 135 -9.13 24.08 -1.93
CA LEU A 135 -8.30 25.28 -1.91
C LEU A 135 -7.61 25.52 -3.25
N PHE A 136 -7.15 24.45 -3.90
CA PHE A 136 -6.49 24.49 -5.21
C PHE A 136 -6.93 23.31 -6.06
N SER A 137 -7.26 23.57 -7.33
CA SER A 137 -7.43 22.52 -8.34
C SER A 137 -6.92 23.01 -9.69
N ARG A 138 -5.99 22.26 -10.29
CA ARG A 138 -5.56 22.41 -11.68
C ARG A 138 -5.50 21.03 -12.29
N ASN A 139 -6.42 20.73 -13.20
CA ASN A 139 -6.59 19.38 -13.76
C ASN A 139 -6.74 18.30 -12.65
N GLY A 140 -7.23 18.70 -11.47
CA GLY A 140 -7.21 17.84 -10.29
C GLY A 140 -8.15 16.63 -10.38
N GLU A 141 -9.12 16.67 -11.29
CA GLU A 141 -10.05 15.57 -11.57
C GLU A 141 -9.59 14.68 -12.73
N GLU A 142 -8.51 15.04 -13.44
CA GLU A 142 -7.98 14.25 -14.54
C GLU A 142 -7.27 13.02 -13.98
N ALA A 143 -7.69 11.82 -14.39
CA ALA A 143 -7.08 10.58 -13.96
C ALA A 143 -5.78 10.35 -14.75
N ALA A 144 -4.69 10.06 -14.02
CA ALA A 144 -3.37 9.84 -14.61
C ALA A 144 -2.56 8.78 -13.86
N GLN A 145 -1.44 8.40 -14.45
CA GLN A 145 -0.47 7.49 -13.83
C GLN A 145 0.04 8.04 -12.50
N THR A 146 -0.06 7.22 -11.45
CA THR A 146 0.22 7.66 -10.07
C THR A 146 1.67 7.45 -9.66
N GLY A 147 2.41 6.59 -10.34
CA GLY A 147 3.64 6.02 -9.79
C GLY A 147 3.37 5.37 -8.42
N SER A 148 4.39 5.26 -7.58
CA SER A 148 4.26 4.69 -6.23
C SER A 148 3.35 5.44 -5.23
N VAL A 149 2.64 6.52 -5.62
CA VAL A 149 1.49 7.01 -4.84
C VAL A 149 0.39 5.94 -4.78
N MET A 150 0.30 5.05 -5.78
CA MET A 150 -0.61 3.89 -5.78
C MET A 150 -0.58 3.08 -4.49
N LYS A 151 0.61 2.92 -3.89
CA LYS A 151 0.81 2.14 -2.66
C LYS A 151 -0.01 2.65 -1.48
N THR A 152 -0.45 3.92 -1.51
CA THR A 152 -1.36 4.48 -0.51
C THR A 152 -2.77 3.91 -0.65
N LEU A 153 -3.27 3.76 -1.89
CA LEU A 153 -4.52 3.07 -2.19
C LEU A 153 -4.40 1.59 -1.85
N THR A 154 -3.32 0.91 -2.25
CA THR A 154 -3.07 -0.49 -1.91
C THR A 154 -3.06 -0.74 -0.41
N SER A 155 -2.45 0.16 0.36
CA SER A 155 -2.44 0.08 1.82
C SER A 155 -3.84 0.23 2.40
N ALA A 156 -4.61 1.22 1.92
CA ALA A 156 -5.98 1.44 2.39
C ALA A 156 -6.91 0.27 2.02
N THR A 157 -6.78 -0.28 0.81
CA THR A 157 -7.47 -1.50 0.36
C THR A 157 -7.10 -2.70 1.23
N ALA A 158 -5.80 -2.95 1.47
CA ALA A 158 -5.35 -4.07 2.30
C ALA A 158 -5.84 -3.93 3.75
N LEU A 159 -5.86 -2.71 4.31
CA LEU A 159 -6.41 -2.48 5.65
C LEU A 159 -7.93 -2.69 5.70
N ALA A 160 -8.66 -2.30 4.66
CA ALA A 160 -10.11 -2.50 4.58
C ALA A 160 -10.49 -3.98 4.44
N VAL A 161 -9.76 -4.73 3.60
CA VAL A 161 -10.08 -6.12 3.27
C VAL A 161 -9.51 -7.10 4.30
N LEU A 162 -8.24 -6.95 4.64
CA LEU A 162 -7.51 -7.90 5.48
C LEU A 162 -7.51 -7.50 6.96
N GLY A 163 -7.47 -6.19 7.24
CA GLY A 163 -7.18 -5.65 8.56
C GLY A 163 -5.68 -5.65 8.89
N GLY A 164 -5.27 -4.80 9.84
CA GLY A 164 -3.86 -4.58 10.18
C GLY A 164 -3.15 -5.76 10.86
N ASP A 165 -3.90 -6.68 11.48
CA ASP A 165 -3.39 -7.82 12.22
C ASP A 165 -3.28 -9.10 11.37
N HIS A 166 -3.86 -9.10 10.17
CA HIS A 166 -3.79 -10.24 9.27
C HIS A 166 -2.33 -10.59 8.95
N ARG A 167 -2.05 -11.89 8.84
CA ARG A 167 -0.74 -12.43 8.49
C ARG A 167 -0.92 -13.44 7.38
N ILE A 168 -0.03 -13.38 6.40
CA ILE A 168 -0.09 -14.23 5.22
C ILE A 168 0.66 -15.53 5.54
N PRO A 169 0.02 -16.71 5.45
CA PRO A 169 0.67 -17.96 5.78
C PRO A 169 1.58 -18.47 4.66
N THR A 170 2.58 -19.25 5.02
CA THR A 170 3.20 -20.24 4.14
C THR A 170 3.08 -21.59 4.82
N THR A 171 2.59 -22.60 4.12
CA THR A 171 2.31 -23.92 4.70
C THR A 171 3.14 -25.01 4.04
N VAL A 172 3.24 -26.15 4.71
CA VAL A 172 3.73 -27.38 4.11
C VAL A 172 2.67 -28.46 4.30
N THR A 173 2.27 -29.09 3.20
CA THR A 173 1.37 -30.26 3.23
C THR A 173 2.15 -31.54 2.97
N LYS A 174 1.66 -32.64 3.53
CA LYS A 174 2.15 -33.99 3.29
C LYS A 174 1.32 -34.66 2.20
N GLU A 175 2.00 -35.22 1.21
CA GLU A 175 1.39 -36.01 0.15
C GLU A 175 1.86 -37.48 0.24
N ALA A 176 1.41 -38.31 -0.70
CA ALA A 176 1.83 -39.70 -0.78
C ALA A 176 3.31 -39.85 -1.22
N ASP A 177 3.84 -41.06 -1.08
CA ASP A 177 5.10 -41.50 -1.70
C ASP A 177 6.35 -40.66 -1.37
N GLY A 178 6.41 -40.12 -0.14
CA GLY A 178 7.54 -39.29 0.31
C GLY A 178 7.53 -37.88 -0.26
N THR A 179 6.35 -37.37 -0.64
CA THR A 179 6.17 -36.03 -1.18
C THR A 179 5.70 -35.05 -0.10
N VAL A 180 6.26 -33.85 -0.10
CA VAL A 180 5.74 -32.69 0.65
C VAL A 180 5.55 -31.51 -0.31
N ALA A 181 4.56 -30.66 -0.07
CA ALA A 181 4.35 -29.44 -0.84
C ALA A 181 4.60 -28.20 0.00
N LEU A 182 5.46 -27.30 -0.45
CA LEU A 182 5.58 -25.93 0.06
C LEU A 182 4.56 -25.06 -0.66
N VAL A 183 3.57 -24.55 0.08
CA VAL A 183 2.44 -23.81 -0.48
C VAL A 183 2.54 -22.33 -0.11
N GLY A 184 2.76 -21.48 -1.11
CA GLY A 184 2.81 -20.03 -0.95
C GLY A 184 1.41 -19.42 -1.04
N HIS A 185 1.10 -18.50 -0.12
CA HIS A 185 -0.16 -17.74 -0.13
C HIS A 185 0.08 -16.23 -0.36
N GLY A 186 1.24 -15.87 -0.92
CA GLY A 186 1.61 -14.48 -1.22
C GLY A 186 2.53 -13.80 -0.21
N ASP A 187 3.11 -14.53 0.75
CA ASP A 187 4.12 -13.95 1.65
C ASP A 187 5.47 -13.81 0.92
N ALA A 188 5.72 -12.63 0.34
CA ALA A 188 7.02 -12.33 -0.27
C ALA A 188 8.15 -12.11 0.74
N THR A 189 7.87 -12.08 2.05
CA THR A 189 8.88 -11.84 3.08
C THR A 189 9.59 -13.11 3.53
N LEU A 190 9.02 -14.29 3.27
CA LEU A 190 9.57 -15.58 3.66
C LEU A 190 11.07 -15.67 3.37
N SER A 191 11.88 -15.87 4.40
CA SER A 191 13.34 -15.80 4.26
C SER A 191 13.99 -17.16 4.09
N ALA A 192 14.95 -17.24 3.17
CA ALA A 192 15.84 -18.38 3.03
C ALA A 192 16.90 -18.46 4.15
N GLY A 193 17.05 -17.41 4.97
CA GLY A 193 17.92 -17.41 6.16
C GLY A 193 19.34 -16.88 5.93
N ASN A 194 19.65 -16.29 4.77
CA ASN A 194 20.94 -15.71 4.42
C ASN A 194 20.96 -14.16 4.49
N GLY A 195 20.17 -13.61 5.42
CA GLY A 195 19.87 -12.18 5.53
C GLY A 195 18.58 -11.81 4.80
N THR A 196 17.95 -10.70 5.19
CA THR A 196 16.73 -10.21 4.54
C THR A 196 16.54 -8.72 4.79
N VAL A 197 15.93 -8.02 3.84
CA VAL A 197 15.48 -6.63 3.99
C VAL A 197 14.15 -6.52 4.74
N TYR A 198 13.54 -7.65 5.13
CA TYR A 198 12.28 -7.72 5.86
C TYR A 198 12.54 -8.17 7.31
N PRO A 199 12.80 -7.23 8.26
CA PRO A 199 12.98 -7.58 9.66
C PRO A 199 11.80 -8.37 10.23
N GLY A 200 12.12 -9.45 10.95
CA GLY A 200 11.12 -10.31 11.56
C GLY A 200 10.42 -11.27 10.60
N ALA A 201 10.87 -11.39 9.35
CA ALA A 201 10.33 -12.37 8.41
C ALA A 201 10.36 -13.81 8.98
N PRO A 202 9.35 -14.64 8.68
CA PRO A 202 9.44 -16.07 8.93
C PRO A 202 10.52 -16.70 8.04
N THR A 203 10.99 -17.89 8.42
CA THR A 203 12.11 -18.55 7.72
C THR A 203 11.76 -19.96 7.26
N LEU A 204 12.37 -20.38 6.15
CA LEU A 204 12.30 -21.77 5.70
C LEU A 204 12.89 -22.76 6.72
N ALA A 205 13.83 -22.32 7.55
CA ALA A 205 14.38 -23.15 8.62
C ALA A 205 13.32 -23.51 9.68
N GLN A 206 12.43 -22.57 10.03
CA GLN A 206 11.31 -22.83 10.94
C GLN A 206 10.34 -23.86 10.36
N LEU A 207 9.99 -23.74 9.07
CA LEU A 207 9.17 -24.73 8.38
C LEU A 207 9.86 -26.11 8.36
N ALA A 208 11.13 -26.15 8.00
CA ALA A 208 11.88 -27.41 7.91
C ALA A 208 11.98 -28.15 9.25
N GLN A 209 12.11 -27.42 10.37
CA GLN A 209 12.09 -28.01 11.71
C GLN A 209 10.72 -28.62 12.05
N GLN A 210 9.62 -27.92 11.73
CA GLN A 210 8.26 -28.45 11.93
C GLN A 210 8.03 -29.71 11.08
N VAL A 211 8.48 -29.69 9.82
CA VAL A 211 8.40 -30.87 8.93
C VAL A 211 9.19 -32.04 9.49
N LYS A 212 10.43 -31.83 9.98
CA LYS A 212 11.22 -32.89 10.62
C LYS A 212 10.49 -33.48 11.83
N ALA A 213 9.88 -32.64 12.66
CA ALA A 213 9.12 -33.08 13.82
C ALA A 213 7.89 -33.92 13.42
N ALA A 214 7.18 -33.50 12.36
CA ALA A 214 5.98 -34.19 11.88
C ALA A 214 6.29 -35.52 11.16
N LEU A 215 7.40 -35.61 10.43
CA LEU A 215 7.74 -36.79 9.62
C LEU A 215 8.64 -37.81 10.35
N GLY A 216 9.36 -37.39 11.39
CA GLY A 216 10.36 -38.23 12.04
C GLY A 216 11.44 -38.67 11.04
N ASP A 217 11.59 -39.98 10.84
CA ASP A 217 12.57 -40.57 9.93
C ASP A 217 11.99 -40.95 8.55
N ALA A 218 10.72 -40.63 8.29
CA ALA A 218 10.14 -40.82 6.98
C ALA A 218 10.90 -39.97 5.92
N PRO A 219 11.33 -40.58 4.80
CA PRO A 219 12.10 -39.85 3.80
C PRO A 219 11.22 -38.93 2.96
N VAL A 220 11.79 -37.79 2.57
CA VAL A 220 11.26 -36.90 1.55
C VAL A 220 12.07 -37.09 0.26
N THR A 221 11.39 -37.48 -0.81
CA THR A 221 11.96 -37.75 -2.14
C THR A 221 11.51 -36.73 -3.18
N THR A 222 10.38 -36.06 -2.94
CA THR A 222 9.82 -35.02 -3.81
C THR A 222 9.35 -33.83 -2.99
N ILE A 223 9.65 -32.63 -3.50
CA ILE A 223 9.18 -31.35 -2.98
C ILE A 223 8.35 -30.70 -4.08
N VAL A 224 7.09 -30.44 -3.79
CA VAL A 224 6.22 -29.64 -4.65
C VAL A 224 6.37 -28.18 -4.23
N ALA A 225 6.67 -27.30 -5.18
CA ALA A 225 6.55 -25.85 -5.01
C ALA A 225 5.19 -25.44 -5.58
N ASP A 226 4.28 -25.02 -4.70
CA ASP A 226 2.91 -24.68 -5.04
C ASP A 226 2.71 -23.17 -4.89
N ASP A 227 2.51 -22.50 -6.02
CA ASP A 227 2.17 -21.09 -6.13
C ASP A 227 0.75 -20.85 -6.68
N SER A 228 -0.10 -21.89 -6.69
CA SER A 228 -1.46 -21.84 -7.27
C SER A 228 -2.49 -21.05 -6.46
N TYR A 229 -2.05 -20.26 -5.47
CA TYR A 229 -2.93 -19.41 -4.67
C TYR A 229 -3.67 -18.38 -5.52
N TRP A 230 -3.03 -17.91 -6.59
CA TRP A 230 -3.67 -17.23 -7.71
C TRP A 230 -3.05 -17.76 -9.01
N ASP A 231 -3.69 -17.45 -10.14
CA ASP A 231 -3.17 -17.77 -11.46
C ASP A 231 -1.93 -16.90 -11.77
N ASP A 232 -0.81 -17.50 -12.14
CA ASP A 232 0.44 -16.80 -12.44
C ASP A 232 0.57 -16.38 -13.91
N ALA A 233 -0.49 -16.58 -14.72
CA ALA A 233 -0.54 -16.17 -16.12
C ALA A 233 -0.28 -14.66 -16.32
N ASP A 234 -0.60 -13.84 -15.33
CA ASP A 234 -0.36 -12.40 -15.30
C ASP A 234 0.73 -11.98 -14.29
N ALA A 235 1.70 -12.86 -14.00
CA ALA A 235 2.80 -12.61 -13.08
C ALA A 235 3.76 -11.47 -13.52
N TRP A 236 3.56 -10.90 -14.71
CA TRP A 236 4.28 -9.72 -15.19
C TRP A 236 3.36 -8.84 -16.04
N ASP A 237 3.13 -7.59 -15.64
CA ASP A 237 2.38 -6.63 -16.44
C ASP A 237 3.18 -6.27 -17.71
N PRO A 238 2.59 -6.34 -18.91
CA PRO A 238 3.28 -6.01 -20.17
C PRO A 238 3.79 -4.57 -20.28
N THR A 239 3.24 -3.64 -19.50
CA THR A 239 3.65 -2.24 -19.45
C THR A 239 4.88 -2.02 -18.57
N TRP A 240 5.21 -2.97 -17.68
CA TRP A 240 6.42 -2.89 -16.86
C TRP A 240 7.67 -3.12 -17.71
N PRO A 241 8.66 -2.23 -17.66
CA PRO A 241 9.95 -2.48 -18.29
C PRO A 241 10.62 -3.71 -17.65
N GLU A 242 11.04 -4.67 -18.47
CA GLU A 242 11.79 -5.85 -17.99
C GLU A 242 13.06 -5.44 -17.18
N SER A 243 13.59 -4.24 -17.43
CA SER A 243 14.67 -3.67 -16.64
C SER A 243 14.33 -3.56 -15.16
N GLU A 244 13.09 -3.29 -14.75
CA GLU A 244 12.66 -3.17 -13.35
C GLU A 244 12.99 -4.43 -12.54
N ARG A 245 12.88 -5.60 -13.17
CA ARG A 245 13.28 -6.88 -12.59
C ARG A 245 14.79 -7.00 -12.43
N THR A 246 15.54 -6.62 -13.45
CA THR A 246 17.01 -6.78 -13.49
C THR A 246 17.75 -5.73 -12.66
N ILE A 247 17.24 -4.50 -12.56
CA ILE A 247 17.77 -3.45 -11.69
C ILE A 247 17.26 -3.60 -10.26
N GLY A 248 16.18 -4.36 -10.06
CA GLY A 248 15.83 -4.94 -8.77
C GLY A 248 14.76 -4.21 -7.97
N TYR A 249 13.80 -3.58 -8.64
CA TYR A 249 12.66 -2.95 -7.98
C TYR A 249 11.52 -3.93 -7.71
N GLN A 250 11.26 -4.90 -8.60
CA GLN A 250 10.18 -5.87 -8.40
C GLN A 250 10.43 -7.25 -9.03
N PRO A 251 9.90 -8.32 -8.43
CA PRO A 251 9.97 -9.66 -9.02
C PRO A 251 8.77 -9.94 -9.93
N ARG A 252 8.73 -11.14 -10.52
CA ARG A 252 7.46 -11.70 -11.02
C ARG A 252 6.49 -11.90 -9.85
N VAL A 253 5.22 -11.64 -10.07
CA VAL A 253 4.15 -11.69 -9.06
C VAL A 253 3.65 -13.13 -8.91
N THR A 254 4.36 -13.94 -8.14
CA THR A 254 4.00 -15.34 -7.85
C THR A 254 3.60 -15.50 -6.38
N ALA A 255 2.72 -16.44 -6.05
CA ALA A 255 2.26 -16.64 -4.67
C ALA A 255 3.32 -17.27 -3.76
N LEU A 256 4.37 -17.86 -4.34
CA LEU A 256 5.49 -18.44 -3.64
C LEU A 256 6.80 -17.81 -4.11
N MET A 257 7.54 -17.22 -3.16
CA MET A 257 8.91 -16.75 -3.35
C MET A 257 9.62 -16.68 -2.01
N VAL A 258 10.94 -16.44 -2.04
CA VAL A 258 11.75 -16.15 -0.84
C VAL A 258 12.47 -14.82 -1.00
N ASP A 259 12.55 -14.06 0.09
CA ASP A 259 13.31 -12.80 0.20
C ASP A 259 12.94 -11.76 -0.89
N GLY A 260 11.67 -11.74 -1.31
CA GLY A 260 11.18 -10.93 -2.43
C GLY A 260 11.86 -11.25 -3.76
N ASP A 261 12.38 -12.47 -3.91
CA ASP A 261 13.18 -12.98 -5.03
C ASP A 261 14.50 -12.22 -5.28
N ARG A 262 15.07 -11.61 -4.24
CA ARG A 262 16.35 -10.87 -4.34
C ARG A 262 17.53 -11.82 -4.54
N ALA A 263 18.38 -11.53 -5.53
CA ALA A 263 19.68 -12.19 -5.65
C ALA A 263 20.60 -11.94 -4.43
N ASN A 264 20.58 -10.73 -3.87
CA ASN A 264 21.12 -10.40 -2.57
C ASN A 264 19.98 -10.00 -1.62
N PRO A 265 19.49 -10.93 -0.78
CA PRO A 265 18.42 -10.69 0.18
C PRO A 265 18.64 -9.54 1.14
N ALA A 266 19.88 -9.13 1.40
CA ALA A 266 20.22 -8.04 2.31
C ALA A 266 20.27 -6.65 1.65
N ALA A 267 20.04 -6.54 0.33
CA ALA A 267 20.06 -5.29 -0.41
C ALA A 267 18.66 -4.96 -0.94
N ALA A 268 18.09 -3.82 -0.52
CA ALA A 268 16.74 -3.40 -0.92
C ALA A 268 16.54 -3.43 -2.44
N THR A 269 17.53 -2.89 -3.17
CA THR A 269 17.65 -2.96 -4.62
C THR A 269 18.64 -4.05 -5.01
N SER A 270 18.13 -5.13 -5.60
CA SER A 270 18.91 -6.29 -6.02
C SER A 270 18.23 -6.96 -7.21
N PRO A 271 18.95 -7.42 -8.25
CA PRO A 271 18.34 -8.16 -9.35
C PRO A 271 17.41 -9.28 -8.86
N ARG A 272 16.29 -9.45 -9.55
CA ARG A 272 15.34 -10.54 -9.33
C ARG A 272 15.55 -11.65 -10.36
N SER A 273 15.11 -12.86 -10.06
CA SER A 273 15.19 -14.01 -10.98
C SER A 273 14.07 -13.98 -12.01
N THR A 274 14.06 -14.96 -12.91
CA THR A 274 12.92 -15.28 -13.77
C THR A 274 12.10 -16.46 -13.24
N ASP A 275 12.53 -17.07 -12.13
CA ASP A 275 11.94 -18.28 -11.55
C ASP A 275 11.92 -18.17 -10.00
N PRO A 276 11.05 -17.31 -9.43
CA PRO A 276 10.95 -17.16 -7.98
C PRO A 276 10.50 -18.45 -7.26
N VAL A 277 9.63 -19.23 -7.91
CA VAL A 277 9.00 -20.44 -7.36
C VAL A 277 10.02 -21.57 -7.27
N GLY A 278 10.78 -21.83 -8.34
CA GLY A 278 11.86 -22.79 -8.34
C GLY A 278 12.97 -22.43 -7.36
N ARG A 279 13.29 -21.13 -7.21
CA ARG A 279 14.22 -20.65 -6.18
C ARG A 279 13.72 -20.96 -4.77
N ALA A 280 12.45 -20.71 -4.47
CA ALA A 280 11.85 -21.04 -3.18
C ALA A 280 11.89 -22.54 -2.89
N GLY A 281 11.53 -23.38 -3.87
CA GLY A 281 11.61 -24.84 -3.75
C GLY A 281 13.04 -25.35 -3.51
N ALA A 282 14.03 -24.80 -4.22
CA ALA A 282 15.44 -25.15 -4.01
C ALA A 282 15.97 -24.70 -2.63
N ALA A 283 15.56 -23.52 -2.16
CA ALA A 283 15.91 -23.04 -0.83
C ALA A 283 15.27 -23.92 0.26
N PHE A 284 14.02 -24.35 0.07
CA PHE A 284 13.32 -25.21 1.02
C PHE A 284 13.91 -26.63 1.08
N ARG A 285 14.30 -27.20 -0.07
CA ARG A 285 15.10 -28.44 -0.12
C ARG A 285 16.35 -28.35 0.74
N THR A 286 17.06 -27.22 0.64
CA THR A 286 18.26 -26.95 1.45
C THR A 286 17.91 -26.85 2.94
N ALA A 287 16.83 -26.16 3.29
CA ALA A 287 16.38 -26.04 4.67
C ALA A 287 15.98 -27.40 5.28
N LEU A 288 15.26 -28.25 4.54
CA LEU A 288 14.89 -29.62 4.96
C LEU A 288 16.12 -30.50 5.17
N ALA A 289 17.10 -30.45 4.26
CA ALA A 289 18.35 -31.17 4.40
C ALA A 289 19.12 -30.73 5.66
N ASN A 290 19.21 -29.42 5.90
CA ASN A 290 19.86 -28.86 7.08
C ASN A 290 19.13 -29.21 8.38
N ALA A 291 17.81 -29.38 8.34
CA ALA A 291 17.01 -29.84 9.48
C ALA A 291 17.10 -31.36 9.72
N GLY A 292 17.80 -32.12 8.87
CA GLY A 292 17.97 -33.57 9.01
C GLY A 292 16.76 -34.39 8.57
N VAL A 293 15.93 -33.85 7.65
CA VAL A 293 14.86 -34.64 7.01
C VAL A 293 15.50 -35.65 6.04
N ALA A 294 15.20 -36.93 6.24
CA ALA A 294 15.80 -38.01 5.46
C ALA A 294 15.48 -37.84 3.97
N GLY A 295 16.46 -38.07 3.09
CA GLY A 295 16.29 -37.97 1.63
C GLY A 295 16.22 -36.55 1.04
N ALA A 296 15.91 -35.53 1.85
CA ALA A 296 15.59 -34.19 1.37
C ALA A 296 16.70 -33.55 0.52
N GLY A 297 17.98 -33.78 0.82
CA GLY A 297 19.10 -33.24 0.04
C GLY A 297 19.10 -33.64 -1.43
N ASN A 298 18.50 -34.78 -1.77
CA ASN A 298 18.38 -35.31 -3.13
C ASN A 298 16.94 -35.25 -3.68
N ALA A 299 16.02 -34.61 -2.95
CA ALA A 299 14.62 -34.57 -3.35
C ALA A 299 14.44 -33.79 -4.66
N GLN A 300 13.60 -34.31 -5.55
CA GLN A 300 13.22 -33.63 -6.78
C GLN A 300 12.30 -32.45 -6.43
N VAL A 301 12.53 -31.29 -7.04
CA VAL A 301 11.64 -30.13 -6.90
C VAL A 301 10.80 -30.04 -8.15
N VAL A 302 9.47 -30.02 -8.00
CA VAL A 302 8.51 -29.89 -9.09
C VAL A 302 7.54 -28.76 -8.78
N GLN A 303 7.08 -28.02 -9.79
CA GLN A 303 6.07 -26.99 -9.62
C GLN A 303 4.70 -27.53 -10.04
N ARG A 304 3.74 -27.49 -9.12
CA ARG A 304 2.32 -27.82 -9.35
C ARG A 304 1.50 -27.48 -8.11
N ALA A 305 0.18 -27.43 -8.26
CA ALA A 305 -0.73 -27.42 -7.13
C ALA A 305 -0.52 -28.65 -6.23
N THR A 306 -0.65 -28.45 -4.92
CA THR A 306 -0.71 -29.54 -3.96
C THR A 306 -1.95 -30.39 -4.19
N THR A 307 -1.82 -31.69 -3.96
CA THR A 307 -2.93 -32.65 -4.04
C THR A 307 -3.48 -33.02 -2.66
N SER A 308 -2.96 -32.41 -1.60
CA SER A 308 -3.27 -32.76 -0.22
C SER A 308 -3.63 -31.53 0.61
N THR A 309 -4.52 -31.74 1.57
CA THR A 309 -4.88 -30.77 2.61
C THR A 309 -4.26 -31.12 3.96
N ASP A 310 -3.46 -32.19 4.05
CA ASP A 310 -2.78 -32.63 5.28
C ASP A 310 -1.61 -31.70 5.62
N GLN A 311 -1.92 -30.58 6.26
CA GLN A 311 -0.92 -29.59 6.67
C GLN A 311 -0.08 -30.10 7.86
N ILE A 312 1.24 -30.13 7.67
CA ILE A 312 2.21 -30.58 8.67
C ILE A 312 3.13 -29.48 9.21
N ALA A 313 3.19 -28.32 8.54
CA ALA A 313 3.92 -27.15 9.03
C ALA A 313 3.29 -25.84 8.54
N SER A 314 3.50 -24.77 9.29
CA SER A 314 3.12 -23.41 8.89
C SER A 314 4.00 -22.35 9.55
N VAL A 315 4.23 -21.26 8.82
CA VAL A 315 4.74 -19.99 9.32
C VAL A 315 3.87 -18.87 8.78
N SER A 316 3.97 -17.67 9.35
CA SER A 316 3.19 -16.52 8.89
C SER A 316 4.06 -15.28 8.81
N SER A 317 3.76 -14.41 7.85
CA SER A 317 4.38 -13.10 7.67
C SER A 317 4.29 -12.25 8.94
N GLN A 318 5.01 -11.13 8.98
CA GLN A 318 4.64 -10.04 9.88
C GLN A 318 3.22 -9.51 9.56
N PRO A 319 2.51 -8.87 10.52
CA PRO A 319 1.17 -8.36 10.27
C PRO A 319 1.15 -7.39 9.11
N VAL A 320 0.02 -7.30 8.40
CA VAL A 320 -0.21 -6.33 7.31
C VAL A 320 0.20 -4.92 7.73
N SER A 321 -0.05 -4.51 8.97
CA SER A 321 0.38 -3.21 9.50
C SER A 321 1.91 -3.01 9.48
N THR A 322 2.68 -4.04 9.80
CA THR A 322 4.15 -4.03 9.71
C THR A 322 4.60 -4.07 8.25
N LEU A 323 3.93 -4.83 7.39
CA LEU A 323 4.24 -4.87 5.96
C LEU A 323 4.02 -3.50 5.31
N ILE A 324 2.93 -2.80 5.63
CA ILE A 324 2.68 -1.41 5.21
C ILE A 324 3.79 -0.48 5.74
N GLY A 325 4.16 -0.64 7.02
CA GLY A 325 5.26 0.12 7.63
C GLY A 325 6.64 -0.12 7.00
N GLN A 326 6.84 -1.27 6.35
CA GLN A 326 8.06 -1.54 5.56
C GLN A 326 7.91 -1.06 4.11
N MET A 327 6.72 -1.20 3.53
CA MET A 327 6.41 -0.86 2.13
C MET A 327 6.44 0.65 1.87
N ILE A 328 5.73 1.44 2.68
CA ILE A 328 5.49 2.86 2.40
C ILE A 328 6.77 3.70 2.48
N PRO A 329 7.63 3.59 3.52
CA PRO A 329 8.87 4.35 3.60
C PRO A 329 9.91 4.00 2.54
N ASN A 330 9.97 2.72 2.15
CA ASN A 330 10.96 2.20 1.20
C ASN A 330 10.44 2.16 -0.24
N SER A 331 9.14 2.37 -0.44
CA SER A 331 8.45 2.24 -1.72
C SER A 331 8.59 0.84 -2.33
N ASP A 332 8.50 -0.22 -1.52
CA ASP A 332 8.73 -1.60 -1.98
C ASP A 332 7.60 -2.09 -2.91
N ASN A 333 7.90 -2.27 -4.21
CA ASN A 333 6.93 -2.77 -5.20
C ASN A 333 6.51 -4.21 -4.89
N THR A 334 7.41 -5.04 -4.36
CA THR A 334 7.13 -6.44 -4.04
C THR A 334 6.00 -6.57 -3.02
N LEU A 335 6.09 -5.82 -1.92
CA LEU A 335 5.04 -5.83 -0.89
C LEU A 335 3.72 -5.25 -1.42
N ALA A 336 3.78 -4.25 -2.30
CA ALA A 336 2.58 -3.65 -2.88
C ALA A 336 1.83 -4.64 -3.78
N GLU A 337 2.54 -5.32 -4.68
CA GLU A 337 1.92 -6.34 -5.53
C GLU A 337 1.34 -7.49 -4.70
N MET A 338 2.09 -8.00 -3.72
CA MET A 338 1.57 -9.09 -2.88
C MET A 338 0.35 -8.68 -2.07
N LEU A 339 0.36 -7.49 -1.44
CA LEU A 339 -0.80 -7.02 -0.68
C LEU A 339 -2.01 -6.78 -1.57
N ALA A 340 -1.83 -6.29 -2.81
CA ALA A 340 -2.91 -6.15 -3.78
C ALA A 340 -3.53 -7.50 -4.15
N ARG A 341 -2.68 -8.49 -4.48
CA ARG A 341 -3.08 -9.83 -4.90
C ARG A 341 -3.74 -10.62 -3.77
N VAL A 342 -3.19 -10.56 -2.57
CA VAL A 342 -3.79 -11.17 -1.37
C VAL A 342 -5.12 -10.50 -1.04
N SER A 343 -5.23 -9.17 -1.10
CA SER A 343 -6.51 -8.49 -0.87
C SER A 343 -7.57 -8.94 -1.87
N SER A 344 -7.24 -9.03 -3.15
CA SER A 344 -8.16 -9.56 -4.17
C SER A 344 -8.53 -11.03 -3.92
N LYS A 345 -7.57 -11.86 -3.52
CA LYS A 345 -7.82 -13.27 -3.25
C LYS A 345 -8.76 -13.45 -2.05
N GLU A 346 -8.50 -12.75 -0.95
CA GLU A 346 -9.28 -12.82 0.30
C GLU A 346 -10.67 -12.17 0.15
N SER A 347 -10.84 -11.21 -0.76
CA SER A 347 -12.16 -10.68 -1.11
C SER A 347 -12.97 -11.60 -2.02
N GLY A 348 -12.42 -12.76 -2.41
CA GLY A 348 -13.07 -13.72 -3.31
C GLY A 348 -12.96 -13.38 -4.81
N ALA A 349 -12.16 -12.38 -5.18
CA ALA A 349 -11.98 -11.95 -6.57
C ALA A 349 -10.83 -12.68 -7.30
N GLY A 350 -10.18 -13.64 -6.62
CA GLY A 350 -9.29 -14.63 -7.25
C GLY A 350 -7.82 -14.22 -7.39
N GLY A 351 -7.45 -12.97 -7.09
CA GLY A 351 -6.05 -12.53 -7.06
C GLY A 351 -5.46 -12.14 -8.42
N SER A 352 -6.26 -11.88 -9.47
CA SER A 352 -5.75 -11.44 -10.79
C SER A 352 -5.56 -9.92 -10.88
N ALA A 353 -4.71 -9.43 -11.80
CA ALA A 353 -4.57 -8.00 -12.09
C ALA A 353 -5.91 -7.39 -12.52
N ALA A 354 -6.63 -8.10 -13.40
CA ALA A 354 -7.93 -7.67 -13.91
C ALA A 354 -9.00 -7.49 -12.80
N SER A 355 -8.82 -8.12 -11.64
CA SER A 355 -9.74 -7.96 -10.51
C SER A 355 -9.48 -6.69 -9.68
N LEU A 356 -8.28 -6.10 -9.78
CA LEU A 356 -7.80 -5.10 -8.83
C LEU A 356 -8.66 -3.84 -8.83
N THR A 357 -9.08 -3.35 -10.00
CA THR A 357 -9.94 -2.16 -10.08
C THR A 357 -11.22 -2.34 -9.25
N GLY A 358 -11.95 -3.44 -9.44
CA GLY A 358 -13.19 -3.69 -8.70
C GLY A 358 -12.98 -3.83 -7.20
N VAL A 359 -11.93 -4.54 -6.79
CA VAL A 359 -11.56 -4.73 -5.37
C VAL A 359 -11.23 -3.41 -4.70
N TYR A 360 -10.46 -2.55 -5.37
CA TYR A 360 -10.10 -1.24 -4.84
C TYR A 360 -11.32 -0.31 -4.78
N GLN A 361 -12.19 -0.35 -5.79
CA GLN A 361 -13.40 0.45 -5.78
C GLN A 361 -14.30 0.10 -4.59
N GLU A 362 -14.53 -1.19 -4.35
CA GLU A 362 -15.33 -1.67 -3.22
C GLU A 362 -14.69 -1.30 -1.88
N ALA A 363 -13.39 -1.58 -1.72
CA ALA A 363 -12.68 -1.34 -0.47
C ALA A 363 -12.58 0.15 -0.11
N LEU A 364 -12.34 1.01 -1.11
CA LEU A 364 -12.09 2.43 -0.88
C LEU A 364 -13.38 3.25 -0.72
N ALA A 365 -14.53 2.79 -1.23
CA ALA A 365 -15.83 3.41 -1.00
C ALA A 365 -16.12 3.65 0.50
N GLY A 366 -15.59 2.78 1.35
CA GLY A 366 -15.68 2.89 2.81
C GLY A 366 -14.98 4.12 3.40
N TYR A 367 -14.09 4.80 2.69
CA TYR A 367 -13.32 5.94 3.22
C TYR A 367 -13.85 7.32 2.77
N GLY A 368 -15.06 7.37 2.21
CA GLY A 368 -15.68 8.65 1.80
C GLY A 368 -15.10 9.25 0.53
N VAL A 369 -14.42 8.44 -0.28
CA VAL A 369 -14.00 8.79 -1.64
C VAL A 369 -14.99 8.20 -2.64
N ASP A 370 -15.20 8.87 -3.78
CA ASP A 370 -15.91 8.27 -4.91
C ASP A 370 -14.93 7.39 -5.71
N PRO A 371 -15.04 6.05 -5.64
CA PRO A 371 -14.16 5.16 -6.37
C PRO A 371 -14.44 5.13 -7.88
N ALA A 372 -15.49 5.79 -8.36
CA ALA A 372 -15.76 5.87 -9.78
C ALA A 372 -14.59 6.56 -10.51
N GLY A 373 -14.15 5.96 -11.62
CA GLY A 373 -13.12 6.55 -12.48
C GLY A 373 -11.67 6.24 -12.11
N ILE A 374 -11.41 5.40 -11.09
CA ILE A 374 -10.07 4.81 -10.90
C ILE A 374 -9.89 3.59 -11.81
N THR A 375 -8.68 3.47 -12.38
CA THR A 375 -8.18 2.26 -13.04
C THR A 375 -6.95 1.79 -12.29
N ILE A 376 -6.99 0.53 -11.83
CA ILE A 376 -5.93 -0.13 -11.07
C ILE A 376 -5.54 -1.39 -11.84
N GLU A 377 -4.36 -1.35 -12.45
CA GLU A 377 -3.73 -2.45 -13.18
C GLU A 377 -2.73 -3.19 -12.28
N ASP A 378 -2.09 -2.48 -11.35
CA ASP A 378 -1.17 -3.05 -10.37
C ASP A 378 -1.27 -2.40 -8.98
N GLY A 379 -0.62 -3.01 -7.99
CA GLY A 379 -0.57 -2.46 -6.62
C GLY A 379 0.58 -1.48 -6.39
N SER A 380 1.66 -1.61 -7.15
CA SER A 380 2.87 -0.83 -6.92
C SER A 380 2.82 0.56 -7.54
N GLY A 381 2.01 0.77 -8.57
CA GLY A 381 2.00 1.98 -9.38
C GLY A 381 3.09 2.00 -10.45
N GLU A 382 3.71 0.86 -10.77
CA GLU A 382 4.71 0.75 -11.84
C GLU A 382 4.04 0.74 -13.22
N SER A 383 2.82 0.20 -13.31
CA SER A 383 2.02 0.20 -14.52
C SER A 383 1.62 1.62 -14.88
N ALA A 384 2.02 2.05 -16.08
CA ALA A 384 1.62 3.35 -16.65
C ALA A 384 0.13 3.39 -17.02
N ALA A 385 -0.56 2.23 -17.01
CA ALA A 385 -1.98 2.13 -17.30
C ALA A 385 -2.87 2.35 -16.06
N ASN A 386 -2.29 2.44 -14.85
CA ASN A 386 -3.01 2.97 -13.70
C ASN A 386 -3.49 4.40 -13.98
N ALA A 387 -4.71 4.72 -13.56
CA ALA A 387 -5.28 6.05 -13.71
C ALA A 387 -6.06 6.43 -12.45
N VAL A 388 -5.56 7.42 -11.69
CA VAL A 388 -6.22 7.94 -10.48
C VAL A 388 -6.00 9.44 -10.43
N SER A 389 -7.06 10.22 -10.20
CA SER A 389 -6.94 11.68 -10.18
C SER A 389 -6.23 12.20 -8.91
N PRO A 390 -5.57 13.36 -8.96
CA PRO A 390 -5.06 14.03 -7.78
C PRO A 390 -6.15 14.27 -6.71
N SER A 391 -7.36 14.61 -7.13
CA SER A 391 -8.52 14.83 -6.27
C SER A 391 -8.85 13.56 -5.47
N PHE A 392 -8.90 12.40 -6.13
CA PHE A 392 -9.16 11.13 -5.44
C PHE A 392 -8.13 10.86 -4.34
N VAL A 393 -6.84 11.04 -4.64
CA VAL A 393 -5.76 10.84 -3.65
C VAL A 393 -5.89 11.84 -2.50
N ALA A 394 -6.16 13.12 -2.78
CA ALA A 394 -6.31 14.14 -1.74
C ALA A 394 -7.51 13.87 -0.82
N HIS A 395 -8.64 13.37 -1.36
CA HIS A 395 -9.79 12.96 -0.55
C HIS A 395 -9.48 11.72 0.30
N LEU A 396 -8.81 10.70 -0.25
CA LEU A 396 -8.36 9.55 0.54
C LEU A 396 -7.46 9.98 1.69
N MET A 397 -6.59 10.96 1.45
CA MET A 397 -5.66 11.49 2.45
C MET A 397 -6.36 12.17 3.63
N VAL A 398 -7.64 12.55 3.53
CA VAL A 398 -8.41 13.07 4.67
C VAL A 398 -8.59 11.96 5.70
N ALA A 399 -9.11 10.80 5.28
CA ALA A 399 -9.29 9.65 6.15
C ALA A 399 -7.94 9.11 6.67
N VAL A 400 -6.89 9.13 5.83
CA VAL A 400 -5.53 8.76 6.27
C VAL A 400 -5.01 9.70 7.34
N ALA A 401 -5.11 11.01 7.14
CA ALA A 401 -4.63 12.01 8.10
C ALA A 401 -5.37 11.94 9.44
N ALA A 402 -6.66 11.62 9.43
CA ALA A 402 -7.48 11.40 10.62
C ALA A 402 -7.19 10.05 11.31
N GLY A 403 -6.58 9.10 10.58
CA GLY A 403 -6.37 7.74 11.05
C GLY A 403 -7.65 6.90 11.08
N ASP A 404 -8.66 7.30 10.33
CA ASP A 404 -10.00 6.72 10.34
C ASP A 404 -9.98 5.26 9.91
N LYS A 405 -10.85 4.44 10.53
CA LYS A 405 -11.10 3.05 10.11
C LYS A 405 -9.82 2.21 9.97
N GLY A 406 -8.80 2.46 10.80
CA GLY A 406 -7.53 1.73 10.80
C GLY A 406 -6.43 2.34 9.93
N LEU A 407 -6.70 3.42 9.21
CA LEU A 407 -5.72 4.12 8.36
C LEU A 407 -4.61 4.84 9.14
N GLY A 408 -4.68 4.89 10.47
CA GLY A 408 -3.59 5.39 11.31
C GLY A 408 -2.25 4.65 11.08
N VAL A 409 -2.31 3.38 10.67
CA VAL A 409 -1.14 2.60 10.23
C VAL A 409 -0.47 3.25 9.01
N LEU A 410 -1.25 3.58 7.97
CA LEU A 410 -0.74 4.23 6.77
C LEU A 410 -0.25 5.64 7.08
N SER A 411 -1.01 6.41 7.87
CA SER A 411 -0.63 7.76 8.28
C SER A 411 0.74 7.81 8.97
N GLY A 412 0.98 6.89 9.91
CA GLY A 412 2.25 6.78 10.61
C GLY A 412 3.40 6.25 9.76
N ALA A 413 3.11 5.60 8.63
CA ALA A 413 4.12 5.06 7.74
C ALA A 413 4.58 6.05 6.65
N LEU A 414 3.83 7.12 6.37
CA LEU A 414 4.18 8.08 5.32
C LEU A 414 5.56 8.72 5.57
N PRO A 415 6.44 8.78 4.55
CA PRO A 415 7.68 9.54 4.61
C PRO A 415 7.42 10.99 5.02
N VAL A 416 8.33 11.54 5.82
CA VAL A 416 8.27 12.92 6.29
C VAL A 416 9.36 13.74 5.62
N ALA A 417 8.98 14.90 5.05
CA ALA A 417 9.88 15.81 4.35
C ALA A 417 11.14 16.12 5.15
N GLY A 418 12.29 15.73 4.60
CA GLY A 418 13.59 15.97 5.22
C GLY A 418 13.93 15.08 6.40
N VAL A 419 13.09 14.12 6.76
CA VAL A 419 13.24 13.33 7.99
C VAL A 419 13.35 11.84 7.70
N SER A 420 12.44 11.27 6.91
CA SER A 420 12.33 9.81 6.77
C SER A 420 11.99 9.35 5.35
N GLY A 421 12.23 8.06 5.09
CA GLY A 421 11.89 7.39 3.84
C GLY A 421 12.46 8.08 2.60
N THR A 422 11.69 8.00 1.51
CA THR A 422 12.03 8.62 0.21
C THR A 422 12.05 10.15 0.22
N LEU A 423 11.63 10.80 1.31
CA LEU A 423 11.67 12.25 1.47
C LEU A 423 12.84 12.74 2.35
N SER A 424 13.63 11.84 2.95
CA SER A 424 14.68 12.18 3.93
C SER A 424 15.69 13.22 3.43
N SER A 425 16.05 13.20 2.15
CA SER A 425 16.99 14.15 1.51
C SER A 425 16.32 15.26 0.70
N ARG A 426 14.98 15.31 0.64
CA ARG A 426 14.20 16.32 -0.10
C ARG A 426 13.90 17.56 0.74
N PHE A 427 13.28 18.57 0.11
CA PHE A 427 12.93 19.85 0.73
C PHE A 427 14.17 20.58 1.28
N THR A 428 15.10 20.93 0.40
CA THR A 428 16.32 21.68 0.73
C THR A 428 16.21 23.14 0.29
N GLY A 429 17.21 23.98 0.63
CA GLY A 429 17.23 25.39 0.25
C GLY A 429 16.00 26.14 0.74
N GLU A 430 15.36 26.92 -0.13
CA GLU A 430 14.15 27.68 0.21
C GLU A 430 12.96 26.79 0.61
N ASN A 431 12.92 25.54 0.13
CA ASN A 431 11.87 24.58 0.45
C ASN A 431 12.05 23.95 1.84
N ALA A 432 13.17 24.21 2.52
CA ALA A 432 13.46 23.68 3.85
C ALA A 432 12.44 24.09 4.91
N VAL A 433 11.68 25.16 4.67
CA VAL A 433 10.59 25.62 5.55
C VAL A 433 9.48 24.58 5.75
N ALA A 434 9.32 23.63 4.81
CA ALA A 434 8.30 22.59 4.87
C ALA A 434 8.84 21.24 5.43
N ARG A 435 10.11 21.18 5.83
CA ARG A 435 10.69 19.98 6.45
C ARG A 435 9.98 19.66 7.76
N GLY A 436 9.69 18.39 7.98
CA GLY A 436 8.93 17.92 9.15
C GLY A 436 7.44 18.28 9.14
N LYS A 437 6.93 18.87 8.05
CA LYS A 437 5.54 19.33 7.92
C LYS A 437 4.76 18.64 6.81
N VAL A 438 5.45 18.02 5.87
CA VAL A 438 4.84 17.28 4.76
C VAL A 438 5.02 15.79 5.01
N HIS A 439 3.90 15.07 5.07
CA HIS A 439 3.82 13.62 5.24
C HIS A 439 3.25 13.06 3.94
N ALA A 440 4.09 12.47 3.09
CA ALA A 440 3.67 12.16 1.73
C ALA A 440 4.40 10.96 1.13
N LYS A 441 3.69 10.24 0.26
CA LYS A 441 4.24 9.20 -0.58
C LYS A 441 4.74 9.80 -1.89
N THR A 442 5.97 9.46 -2.26
CA THR A 442 6.52 9.76 -3.60
C THR A 442 6.11 8.70 -4.61
N GLY A 443 5.93 9.08 -5.87
CA GLY A 443 5.85 8.17 -7.01
C GLY A 443 6.74 8.61 -8.16
N TRP A 444 7.25 7.62 -8.90
CA TRP A 444 8.03 7.84 -10.11
C TRP A 444 7.90 6.62 -11.02
N ILE A 445 7.66 6.91 -12.29
CA ILE A 445 7.89 6.05 -13.46
C ILE A 445 8.41 6.96 -14.59
N ASP A 446 8.79 6.40 -15.74
CA ASP A 446 9.35 7.19 -16.84
C ASP A 446 8.43 8.33 -17.33
N SER A 447 7.11 8.12 -17.28
CA SER A 447 6.11 9.11 -17.72
C SER A 447 5.64 10.08 -16.64
N ALA A 448 5.95 9.86 -15.36
CA ALA A 448 5.38 10.66 -14.27
C ALA A 448 6.23 10.73 -13.00
N ASN A 449 6.17 11.88 -12.34
CA ASN A 449 6.67 12.07 -10.98
C ASN A 449 5.53 12.62 -10.13
N THR A 450 5.26 11.99 -8.99
CA THR A 450 4.09 12.31 -8.18
C THR A 450 4.44 12.44 -6.70
N LEU A 451 3.63 13.23 -5.99
CA LEU A 451 3.70 13.38 -4.54
C LEU A 451 2.28 13.56 -4.00
N GLY A 452 1.86 12.70 -3.09
CA GLY A 452 0.53 12.77 -2.48
C GLY A 452 0.59 12.49 -0.97
N GLY A 453 -0.20 13.23 -0.19
CA GLY A 453 -0.14 13.17 1.26
C GLY A 453 -0.89 14.29 1.96
N TYR A 454 -0.43 14.63 3.17
CA TYR A 454 -0.93 15.77 3.93
C TYR A 454 0.18 16.70 4.41
N ILE A 455 -0.20 17.94 4.71
CA ILE A 455 0.67 19.04 5.11
C ILE A 455 0.12 19.65 6.39
N ASP A 456 0.95 19.72 7.42
CA ASP A 456 0.73 20.56 8.59
C ASP A 456 1.15 21.99 8.23
N ALA A 457 0.20 22.80 7.76
CA ALA A 457 0.45 24.10 7.17
C ALA A 457 0.93 25.14 8.20
N ALA A 458 1.52 26.23 7.70
CA ALA A 458 2.12 27.27 8.54
C ALA A 458 1.11 27.99 9.46
N ASP A 459 -0.16 28.03 9.07
CA ASP A 459 -1.26 28.61 9.84
C ASP A 459 -1.92 27.64 10.82
N GLY A 460 -1.39 26.41 10.94
CA GLY A 460 -1.87 25.37 11.84
C GLY A 460 -2.97 24.48 11.26
N ARG A 461 -3.47 24.76 10.05
CA ARG A 461 -4.41 23.87 9.36
C ARG A 461 -3.72 22.62 8.85
N ARG A 462 -4.50 21.55 8.68
CA ARG A 462 -4.05 20.36 7.96
C ARG A 462 -4.65 20.37 6.56
N LEU A 463 -3.77 20.32 5.56
CA LEU A 463 -4.17 20.25 4.14
C LEU A 463 -3.87 18.87 3.59
N THR A 464 -4.74 18.33 2.74
CA THR A 464 -4.44 17.14 1.94
C THR A 464 -4.17 17.54 0.50
N PHE A 465 -3.32 16.78 -0.17
CA PHE A 465 -2.92 17.13 -1.53
C PHE A 465 -2.47 15.92 -2.35
N ALA A 466 -2.49 16.12 -3.67
CA ALA A 466 -1.71 15.34 -4.62
C ALA A 466 -1.24 16.24 -5.77
N PHE A 467 0.00 16.02 -6.20
CA PHE A 467 0.66 16.78 -7.25
C PHE A 467 1.38 15.84 -8.20
N TYR A 468 1.01 15.90 -9.47
CA TYR A 468 1.56 15.08 -10.54
C TYR A 468 2.27 15.97 -11.56
N ALA A 469 3.53 15.62 -11.83
CA ALA A 469 4.33 16.19 -12.89
C ALA A 469 4.44 15.16 -14.02
N ILE A 470 3.59 15.29 -15.03
CA ILE A 470 3.49 14.34 -16.14
C ILE A 470 4.42 14.75 -17.28
N GLY A 471 5.13 13.77 -17.84
CA GLY A 471 6.06 13.95 -18.98
C GLY A 471 7.33 14.73 -18.63
N SER A 472 7.60 15.00 -17.35
CA SER A 472 8.78 15.75 -16.93
C SER A 472 9.92 14.84 -16.47
N PRO A 473 11.18 15.09 -16.88
CA PRO A 473 12.33 14.37 -16.38
C PRO A 473 12.44 14.50 -14.85
N ARG A 474 12.70 13.38 -14.17
CA ARG A 474 12.79 13.30 -12.71
C ARG A 474 13.67 14.39 -12.08
N ALA A 475 14.82 14.70 -12.69
CA ALA A 475 15.74 15.72 -12.19
C ALA A 475 15.14 17.14 -12.14
N ALA A 476 14.19 17.45 -13.03
CA ALA A 476 13.47 18.72 -13.04
C ALA A 476 12.18 18.65 -12.20
N ALA A 477 11.50 17.51 -12.20
CA ALA A 477 10.24 17.33 -11.49
C ALA A 477 10.36 17.37 -9.97
N LEU A 478 11.36 16.69 -9.40
CA LEU A 478 11.51 16.62 -7.94
C LEU A 478 11.64 17.99 -7.26
N PRO A 479 12.55 18.90 -7.67
CA PRO A 479 12.63 20.22 -7.04
C PRO A 479 11.39 21.09 -7.29
N ALA A 480 10.71 20.93 -8.44
CA ALA A 480 9.49 21.66 -8.73
C ALA A 480 8.31 21.20 -7.87
N LEU A 481 8.16 19.87 -7.66
CA LEU A 481 7.20 19.28 -6.73
C LEU A 481 7.47 19.73 -5.28
N ASP A 482 8.74 19.78 -4.86
CA ASP A 482 9.10 20.32 -3.53
C ASP A 482 8.71 21.80 -3.40
N ALA A 483 8.91 22.60 -4.46
CA ALA A 483 8.62 24.03 -4.46
C ALA A 483 7.12 24.33 -4.38
N VAL A 484 6.29 23.68 -5.19
CA VAL A 484 4.82 23.85 -5.14
C VAL A 484 4.27 23.38 -3.80
N THR A 485 4.79 22.26 -3.25
CA THR A 485 4.39 21.77 -1.93
C THR A 485 4.80 22.72 -0.80
N ALA A 486 6.01 23.27 -0.84
CA ALA A 486 6.46 24.26 0.14
C ALA A 486 5.68 25.58 0.03
N ALA A 487 5.25 25.97 -1.17
CA ALA A 487 4.36 27.11 -1.36
C ALA A 487 2.97 26.85 -0.76
N THR A 488 2.40 25.67 -0.97
CA THR A 488 1.14 25.24 -0.33
C THR A 488 1.24 25.29 1.20
N TYR A 489 2.33 24.79 1.79
CA TYR A 489 2.61 24.89 3.22
C TYR A 489 2.59 26.35 3.72
N ARG A 490 3.20 27.28 2.98
CA ARG A 490 3.22 28.70 3.35
C ARG A 490 1.84 29.37 3.24
N CYS A 491 1.06 29.00 2.23
CA CYS A 491 -0.27 29.59 2.02
C CYS A 491 -1.30 29.13 3.06
N GLY A 492 -1.24 27.88 3.52
CA GLY A 492 -2.23 27.33 4.43
C GLY A 492 -3.66 27.47 3.88
N GLY A 493 -4.62 27.75 4.76
CA GLY A 493 -6.01 28.00 4.41
C GLY A 493 -6.25 29.31 3.64
N SER A 494 -5.24 30.18 3.51
CA SER A 494 -5.32 31.37 2.64
C SER A 494 -5.08 31.05 1.16
N LEU A 495 -4.80 29.78 0.83
CA LEU A 495 -4.62 29.32 -0.54
C LEU A 495 -5.92 29.48 -1.35
N THR A 496 -5.83 30.12 -2.51
CA THR A 496 -6.92 30.20 -3.47
C THR A 496 -6.51 29.64 -4.82
N SER A 497 -7.46 29.01 -5.50
CA SER A 497 -7.39 28.78 -6.93
C SER A 497 -7.56 30.12 -7.64
N SER A 498 -6.71 30.39 -8.63
CA SER A 498 -6.83 31.56 -9.50
C SER A 498 -7.76 31.30 -10.66
#